data_AF-A0A0W1R662-F1
#
_entry.id   AF-A0A0W1R662-F1
#
_cell.length_a   1.000
_cell.length_b   1.000
_cell.length_c   1.000
_cell.angle_alpha   90.00
_cell.angle_beta   90.00
_cell.angle_gamma   90.00
#
_symmetry.space_group_name_H-M   'P 1'
#
loop_
_entity.id
_entity.type
_entity.pdbx_description
1 polymer ?
#
loop_
_entity_poly.entity_id
_entity_poly.type
_entity_poly.pdbx_seq_one_letter_code
_entity_poly.pdbx_strand_id
1 'polypeptide(L)'
;MGEAIHRDATVAGEAIRYALITDAFTTEEILSVSSPCPPRDDVVRTLQELERRGWLARDEADDTVWVAGPRAQTLRCEEIPLSTSHLCDRGEA
;
A
#
# COMPACT_ATOMS: atom_id res chain seq x y z
N MET A 1 11.61 18.58 11.60
CA MET A 1 12.07 17.18 11.48
C MET A 1 10.94 16.16 11.66
N GLY A 2 9.72 16.48 11.22
CA GLY A 2 8.52 15.64 11.41
C GLY A 2 7.78 15.37 10.11
N GLU A 3 8.47 15.31 8.97
CA GLU A 3 7.80 15.18 7.66
C GLU A 3 8.09 13.82 7.02
N ALA A 4 9.30 13.28 7.17
CA ALA A 4 9.69 11.98 6.63
C ALA A 4 8.95 10.81 7.30
N ILE A 5 8.75 10.85 8.62
CA ILE A 5 8.04 9.80 9.38
C ILE A 5 6.56 9.71 8.95
N HIS A 6 5.95 10.85 8.62
CA HIS A 6 4.54 10.90 8.19
C HIS A 6 4.35 10.40 6.74
N ARG A 7 5.35 10.58 5.87
CA ARG A 7 5.31 10.08 4.48
C ARG A 7 5.44 8.55 4.42
N ASP A 8 6.38 7.97 5.16
CA ASP A 8 6.58 6.50 5.21
C ASP A 8 5.30 5.79 5.72
N ALA A 9 4.59 6.37 6.70
CA ALA A 9 3.33 5.82 7.21
C ALA A 9 2.17 5.90 6.20
N THR A 10 2.15 6.94 5.34
CA THR A 10 1.12 7.12 4.32
C THR A 10 1.26 6.08 3.21
N VAL A 11 2.47 5.93 2.65
CA VAL A 11 2.78 4.91 1.62
C VAL A 11 2.50 3.51 2.15
N ALA A 12 2.88 3.24 3.41
CA ALA A 12 2.63 1.95 4.02
C ALA A 12 1.13 1.62 4.14
N GLY A 13 0.31 2.59 4.57
CA GLY A 13 -1.14 2.44 4.67
C GLY A 13 -1.80 2.26 3.31
N GLU A 14 -1.38 3.04 2.31
CA GLU A 14 -1.89 2.94 0.94
C GLU A 14 -1.57 1.58 0.32
N ALA A 15 -0.33 1.10 0.44
CA ALA A 15 0.09 -0.18 -0.10
C ALA A 15 -0.70 -1.36 0.49
N ILE A 16 -0.84 -1.43 1.82
CA ILE A 16 -1.61 -2.49 2.48
C ILE A 16 -3.07 -2.44 2.04
N ARG A 17 -3.66 -1.23 2.03
CA ARG A 17 -5.06 -1.03 1.65
C ARG A 17 -5.29 -1.43 0.19
N TYR A 18 -4.39 -1.02 -0.71
CA TYR A 18 -4.50 -1.34 -2.13
C TYR A 18 -4.42 -2.85 -2.32
N ALA A 19 -3.46 -3.53 -1.69
CA ALA A 19 -3.34 -4.99 -1.71
C ALA A 19 -4.61 -5.71 -1.26
N LEU A 20 -5.29 -5.20 -0.24
CA LEU A 20 -6.52 -5.79 0.29
C LEU A 20 -7.75 -5.54 -0.59
N ILE A 21 -7.74 -4.49 -1.41
CA ILE A 21 -8.87 -4.12 -2.28
C ILE A 21 -8.73 -4.75 -3.68
N THR A 22 -7.51 -4.77 -4.22
CA THR A 22 -7.25 -5.21 -5.60
C THR A 22 -6.61 -6.59 -5.69
N ASP A 23 -6.41 -7.26 -4.55
CA ASP A 23 -5.66 -8.52 -4.36
C ASP A 23 -4.15 -8.42 -4.67
N ALA A 24 -3.77 -7.64 -5.68
CA ALA A 24 -2.40 -7.48 -6.16
C ALA A 24 -2.16 -6.06 -6.69
N PHE A 25 -0.90 -5.62 -6.67
CA PHE A 25 -0.49 -4.33 -7.23
C PHE A 25 1.00 -4.27 -7.56
N THR A 26 1.40 -3.27 -8.34
CA THR A 26 2.79 -2.96 -8.67
C THR A 26 3.28 -1.70 -7.96
N THR A 27 4.60 -1.57 -7.80
CA THR A 27 5.21 -0.35 -7.21
C THR A 27 4.77 0.94 -7.93
N GLU A 28 4.57 0.88 -9.26
CA GLU A 28 4.15 2.04 -10.06
C GLU A 28 2.72 2.49 -9.75
N GLU A 29 1.82 1.56 -9.42
CA GLU A 29 0.45 1.91 -9.00
C GLU A 29 0.44 2.67 -7.69
N ILE A 30 1.27 2.27 -6.71
CA ILE A 30 1.42 3.00 -5.44
C ILE A 30 2.00 4.39 -5.67
N LEU A 31 3.04 4.50 -6.51
CA LEU A 31 3.62 5.80 -6.87
C LEU A 31 2.59 6.75 -7.51
N SER A 32 1.64 6.21 -8.28
CA SER A 32 0.59 6.98 -8.95
C SER A 32 -0.48 7.49 -7.99
N VAL A 33 -0.80 6.72 -6.93
CA VAL A 33 -1.84 7.10 -5.95
C VAL A 33 -1.31 7.91 -4.77
N SER A 34 -0.02 7.77 -4.43
CA SER A 34 0.59 8.55 -3.34
C SER A 34 0.81 10.01 -3.74
N SER A 35 0.27 10.95 -2.96
CA SER A 35 0.45 12.39 -3.16
C SER A 35 0.92 13.10 -1.88
N PRO A 36 2.05 13.85 -1.90
CA PRO A 36 2.92 14.10 -3.06
C PRO A 36 3.69 12.85 -3.48
N CYS A 37 3.94 12.69 -4.78
CA CYS A 37 4.61 11.53 -5.37
C CYS A 37 5.99 11.31 -4.71
N PRO A 38 6.15 10.27 -3.88
CA PRO A 38 7.40 10.03 -3.17
C PRO A 38 8.48 9.52 -4.12
N PRO A 39 9.78 9.61 -3.74
CA PRO A 39 10.85 8.97 -4.50
C PRO A 39 10.60 7.46 -4.62
N ARG A 40 10.82 6.90 -5.81
CA ARG A 40 10.64 5.46 -6.07
C ARG A 40 11.39 4.59 -5.08
N ASP A 41 12.63 4.96 -4.74
CA ASP A 41 13.45 4.22 -3.78
C ASP A 41 12.83 4.19 -2.37
N ASP A 42 12.15 5.25 -1.95
CA ASP A 42 11.45 5.29 -0.65
C ASP A 42 10.22 4.39 -0.64
N VAL A 43 9.46 4.34 -1.75
CA VAL A 43 8.34 3.41 -1.89
C VAL A 43 8.84 1.98 -1.87
N VAL A 44 9.86 1.64 -2.66
CA VAL A 44 10.44 0.30 -2.70
C VAL A 44 10.94 -0.11 -1.31
N ARG A 45 11.68 0.78 -0.62
CA ARG A 45 12.16 0.55 0.76
C ARG A 45 10.99 0.29 1.71
N THR A 46 9.89 1.02 1.57
CA THR A 46 8.69 0.86 2.41
C THR A 46 7.97 -0.45 2.12
N LEU A 47 7.80 -0.83 0.86
CA LEU A 47 7.17 -2.10 0.46
C LEU A 47 7.99 -3.30 0.96
N GLN A 48 9.33 -3.25 0.82
CA GLN A 48 10.23 -4.25 1.40
C GLN A 48 10.11 -4.32 2.92
N GLU A 49 9.98 -3.17 3.60
CA GLU A 49 9.77 -3.16 5.05
C GLU A 49 8.46 -3.85 5.46
N LEU A 50 7.39 -3.60 4.70
CA LEU A 50 6.10 -4.25 4.91
C LEU A 50 6.16 -5.76 4.67
N GLU A 51 6.90 -6.18 3.65
CA GLU A 51 7.17 -7.59 3.39
C GLU A 51 7.93 -8.25 4.54
N ARG A 52 9.04 -7.65 5.01
CA ARG A 52 9.79 -8.15 6.17
C ARG A 52 8.92 -8.27 7.42
N ARG A 53 7.92 -7.39 7.56
CA ARG A 53 6.97 -7.39 8.68
C ARG A 53 5.77 -8.31 8.47
N GLY A 54 5.64 -8.95 7.30
CA GLY A 54 4.56 -9.88 6.94
C GLY A 54 3.24 -9.21 6.56
N TRP A 55 3.25 -7.90 6.29
CA TRP A 55 2.08 -7.14 5.82
C TRP A 55 1.87 -7.25 4.33
N LEU A 56 2.94 -7.37 3.56
CA LEU A 56 2.92 -7.65 2.13
C LEU A 56 3.70 -8.93 1.85
N ALA A 57 3.52 -9.48 0.65
CA ALA A 57 4.36 -10.52 0.09
C ALA A 57 4.53 -10.27 -1.42
N ARG A 58 5.57 -10.85 -2.01
CA ARG A 58 5.68 -10.93 -3.48
C ARG A 58 4.81 -12.07 -4.01
N ASP A 59 4.24 -11.88 -5.19
CA ASP A 59 3.57 -12.95 -5.91
C ASP A 59 4.59 -14.01 -6.37
N GLU A 60 4.23 -15.29 -6.28
CA GLU A 60 5.14 -16.40 -6.65
C GLU A 60 5.30 -16.55 -8.17
N ALA A 61 4.33 -16.06 -8.96
CA ALA A 61 4.38 -16.10 -10.42
C ALA A 61 5.07 -14.86 -11.01
N ASP A 62 5.04 -13.72 -10.30
CA ASP A 62 5.68 -12.47 -10.73
C ASP A 62 6.29 -11.69 -9.54
N ASP A 63 7.62 -11.65 -9.45
CA ASP A 63 8.34 -10.99 -8.38
C ASP A 63 8.24 -9.46 -8.42
N THR A 64 7.63 -8.87 -9.45
CA THR A 64 7.36 -7.43 -9.54
C THR A 64 6.02 -7.05 -8.91
N VAL A 65 5.15 -8.03 -8.66
CA VAL A 65 3.82 -7.86 -8.09
C VAL A 65 3.86 -8.06 -6.57
N TRP A 66 3.12 -7.22 -5.87
CA TRP A 66 2.93 -7.27 -4.43
C TRP A 66 1.49 -7.69 -4.13
N VAL A 67 1.33 -8.56 -3.13
CA VAL A 67 0.04 -9.05 -2.64
C VAL A 67 -0.08 -8.82 -1.13
N ALA A 68 -1.29 -8.91 -0.61
CA ALA A 68 -1.52 -8.82 0.83
C ALA A 68 -0.85 -9.97 1.57
N GLY A 69 0.06 -9.64 2.50
CA GLY A 69 0.72 -10.62 3.34
C GLY A 69 -0.22 -11.20 4.41
N PRO A 70 0.17 -12.30 5.08
CA PRO A 70 -0.68 -12.98 6.07
C PRO A 70 -1.20 -12.05 7.18
N ARG A 71 -0.41 -11.05 7.60
CA ARG A 71 -0.85 -10.10 8.64
C ARG A 71 -1.88 -9.10 8.11
N ALA A 72 -1.72 -8.63 6.87
CA ALA A 72 -2.72 -7.76 6.25
C ALA A 72 -4.07 -8.49 6.12
N GLN A 73 -4.05 -9.77 5.75
CA GLN A 73 -5.27 -10.59 5.63
C GLN A 73 -5.98 -10.82 6.98
N THR A 74 -5.28 -10.68 8.10
CA THR A 74 -5.90 -10.73 9.44
C THR A 74 -6.56 -9.42 9.84
N LEU A 75 -6.34 -8.32 9.12
CA LEU A 75 -7.07 -7.08 9.34
C LEU A 75 -8.52 -7.29 8.94
N ARG A 76 -9.43 -7.08 9.89
CA ARG A 76 -10.83 -6.94 9.52
C ARG A 76 -10.99 -5.62 8.77
N CYS A 77 -11.86 -5.58 7.77
CA CYS A 77 -12.13 -4.35 7.01
C CYS A 77 -12.53 -3.16 7.91
N GLU A 78 -13.03 -3.44 9.13
CA GLU A 78 -13.41 -2.45 10.15
C GLU A 78 -12.22 -1.82 10.89
N GLU A 79 -11.04 -2.45 10.88
CA GLU A 79 -9.84 -2.00 11.58
C GLU A 79 -8.90 -1.17 10.70
N ILE A 80 -9.23 -1.01 9.41
CA ILE A 80 -8.48 -0.14 8.50
C ILE A 80 -9.01 1.29 8.70
N PRO A 81 -8.28 2.19 9.38
CA PRO A 81 -8.73 3.56 9.52
C PRO A 81 -8.85 4.17 8.12
N LEU A 82 -10.10 4.38 7.69
CA LEU A 82 -10.42 5.17 6.51
C LEU A 82 -10.01 6.61 6.82
N SER A 83 -8.73 6.94 6.59
CA SER A 83 -8.37 8.33 6.37
C SER A 83 -9.16 8.79 5.16
N THR A 84 -10.19 9.56 5.47
CA THR A 84 -11.09 10.28 4.59
C THR A 84 -10.27 11.18 3.67
N SER A 85 -9.85 10.67 2.52
CA SER A 85 -9.42 11.47 1.36
C SER A 85 -9.48 10.60 0.10
N HIS A 86 -10.60 10.72 -0.61
CA HIS A 86 -10.76 10.45 -2.05
C HIS A 86 -10.70 9.01 -2.60
N LEU A 87 -11.26 8.03 -1.89
CA LEU A 87 -11.89 6.89 -2.58
C LEU A 87 -13.41 7.05 -2.50
N CYS A 88 -13.93 8.03 -3.22
CA CYS A 88 -15.34 8.12 -3.58
C CYS A 88 -15.42 8.37 -5.08
N ASP A 89 -16.32 7.61 -5.70
CA ASP A 89 -16.75 7.63 -7.09
C ASP A 89 -15.90 6.87 -8.14
N ARG A 90 -16.11 5.55 -8.17
CA ARG A 90 -16.39 4.90 -9.47
C ARG A 90 -17.91 4.72 -9.56
N GLY A 91 -18.62 5.81 -9.80
CA GLY A 91 -19.95 5.76 -10.39
C GLY A 91 -19.82 5.21 -11.81
N GLU A 92 -20.47 4.08 -12.06
CA GLU A 92 -20.81 3.64 -13.42
C GLU A 92 -21.69 4.71 -14.08
N ALA A 93 -21.36 5.09 -15.31
CA ALA A 93 -22.26 5.78 -16.24
C ALA A 93 -21.91 5.36 -17.68
#